data_AF-A0A9W4R5V0-F1
#
_entry.id   AF-A0A9W4R5V0-F1
#
_cell.length_a   1.000
_cell.length_b   1.000
_cell.length_c   1.000
_cell.angle_alpha   90.00
_cell.angle_beta   90.00
_cell.angle_gamma   90.00
#
_symmetry.space_group_name_H-M   'P 1'
#
loop_
_entity.id
_entity.type
_entity.pdbx_description
1 polymer ?
#
loop_
_entity_poly.entity_id
_entity_poly.type
_entity_poly.pdbx_seq_one_letter_code
_entity_poly.pdbx_strand_id
1 'polypeptide(L)'
;MHIRNPKYLSFVFVILVFASVLFRDVFSYSESEDINSYVEPQVDISLMIAGINGLKVERMFEELLTEMEFQLSSSVTNSPQGKRWAEKGMIKSLWNNDDKYVDLSNLLNTNCFNIRIYTSSVDESKDIERKLVKRVAEAYPEYIRYSNLQCR
;
A
#
# COMPACT_ATOMS: atom_id res chain seq x y z
N MET A 1 -5.98 70.18 16.32
CA MET A 1 -4.50 70.29 16.31
C MET A 1 -3.93 68.97 15.84
N HIS A 2 -3.33 69.02 14.65
CA HIS A 2 -2.37 68.09 14.08
C HIS A 2 -2.55 66.57 14.24
N ILE A 3 -3.04 65.97 13.16
CA ILE A 3 -2.53 64.70 12.62
C ILE A 3 -1.00 64.84 12.55
N ARG A 4 -0.29 64.29 13.54
CA ARG A 4 1.18 64.25 13.56
C ARG A 4 1.62 62.86 13.12
N ASN A 5 2.14 62.84 11.88
CA ASN A 5 2.87 61.78 11.21
C ASN A 5 2.05 60.68 10.49
N PRO A 6 1.67 60.92 9.21
CA PRO A 6 1.14 59.87 8.33
C PRO A 6 2.14 58.73 8.05
N LYS A 7 3.42 58.89 8.43
CA LYS A 7 4.46 57.85 8.29
C LYS A 7 4.25 56.65 9.22
N TYR A 8 3.57 56.80 10.37
CA TYR A 8 3.33 55.67 11.28
C TYR A 8 2.12 54.82 10.87
N LEU A 9 1.09 55.44 10.29
CA LEU A 9 -0.12 54.73 9.83
C LEU A 9 0.17 53.80 8.65
N SER A 10 1.08 54.22 7.76
CA SER A 10 1.52 53.40 6.63
C SER A 10 2.38 52.20 7.08
N PHE A 11 3.20 52.37 8.13
CA PHE A 11 4.05 51.31 8.65
C PHE A 11 3.25 50.20 9.36
N VAL A 12 2.17 50.55 10.06
CA VAL A 12 1.28 49.57 10.71
C VAL A 12 0.53 48.72 9.68
N PHE A 13 0.13 49.30 8.55
CA PHE A 13 -0.50 48.55 7.46
C PHE A 13 0.47 47.58 6.77
N VAL A 14 1.74 47.96 6.58
CA VAL A 14 2.75 47.07 5.99
C VAL A 14 3.05 45.88 6.92
N ILE A 15 3.08 46.09 8.24
CA ILE A 15 3.30 44.99 9.21
C ILE A 15 2.09 44.04 9.25
N LEU A 16 0.85 44.54 9.17
CA LEU A 16 -0.35 43.70 9.12
C LEU A 16 -0.44 42.89 7.82
N VAL A 17 -0.04 43.46 6.68
CA VAL A 17 0.04 42.73 5.41
C VAL A 17 1.16 41.68 5.46
N PHE A 18 2.34 41.98 6.02
CA PHE A 18 3.39 40.97 6.19
C PHE A 18 3.02 39.86 7.17
N ALA A 19 2.31 40.18 8.27
CA ALA A 19 1.82 39.18 9.20
C ALA A 19 0.78 38.26 8.53
N SER A 20 -0.13 38.79 7.70
CA SER A 20 -1.10 37.94 6.98
C SER A 20 -0.50 37.10 5.86
N VAL A 21 0.62 37.53 5.24
CA VAL A 21 1.37 36.69 4.29
C VAL A 21 2.15 35.59 5.02
N LEU A 22 2.80 35.91 6.15
CA LEU A 22 3.52 34.92 6.96
C LEU A 22 2.59 33.95 7.72
N PHE A 23 1.37 34.35 8.07
CA PHE A 23 0.38 33.44 8.66
C PHE A 23 -0.33 32.55 7.64
N ARG A 24 -0.34 32.90 6.34
CA ARG A 24 -0.84 31.99 5.29
C ARG A 24 0.12 30.83 5.03
N ASP A 25 1.42 31.03 5.22
CA ASP A 25 2.40 29.95 5.05
C ASP A 25 2.56 29.08 6.32
N VAL A 26 2.15 29.57 7.50
CA VAL A 26 2.20 28.78 8.77
C VAL A 26 0.90 28.02 9.05
N PHE A 27 -0.22 28.37 8.39
CA PHE A 27 -1.47 27.59 8.42
C PHE A 27 -1.77 26.86 7.11
N SER A 28 -0.78 26.67 6.25
CA SER A 28 -0.74 25.45 5.44
C SER A 28 -0.23 24.32 6.31
N TYR A 29 -1.01 23.95 7.33
CA TYR A 29 -0.89 22.62 7.92
C TYR A 29 -1.08 21.68 6.75
N SER A 30 0.02 21.06 6.34
CA SER A 30 0.06 20.14 5.21
C SER A 30 -0.87 18.99 5.55
N GLU A 31 -2.12 19.08 5.10
CA GLU A 31 -3.05 17.97 4.98
C GLU A 31 -2.66 17.08 3.77
N SER A 32 -1.37 17.10 3.39
CA SER A 32 -0.69 15.90 2.94
C SER A 32 -0.16 15.18 4.18
N GLU A 33 -1.07 14.80 5.08
CA GLU A 33 -0.82 13.59 5.85
C GLU A 33 -0.56 12.51 4.80
N ASP A 34 0.67 12.03 4.86
CA ASP A 34 1.21 10.98 4.05
C ASP A 34 0.23 9.79 4.07
N ILE A 35 -0.60 9.65 3.03
CA ILE A 35 -1.47 8.49 2.82
C ILE A 35 -0.62 7.20 2.65
N ASN A 36 0.71 7.33 2.55
CA ASN A 36 1.63 6.20 2.64
C ASN A 36 2.20 5.93 4.06
N SER A 37 1.80 6.67 5.10
CA SER A 37 2.23 6.39 6.49
C SER A 37 1.41 5.30 7.18
N TYR A 38 0.48 4.66 6.47
CA TYR A 38 -0.45 3.70 7.06
C TYR A 38 0.23 2.34 7.31
N VAL A 39 0.52 2.16 8.61
CA VAL A 39 0.63 0.93 9.38
C VAL A 39 1.99 0.23 9.32
N GLU A 40 2.90 0.71 10.17
CA GLU A 40 3.85 -0.22 10.79
C GLU A 40 3.09 -1.06 11.83
N PRO A 41 3.29 -2.39 11.85
CA PRO A 41 4.29 -3.14 11.10
C PRO A 41 3.80 -3.74 9.76
N GLN A 42 4.56 -3.42 8.70
CA GLN A 42 4.34 -3.89 7.34
C GLN A 42 5.51 -4.77 6.86
N VAL A 43 5.21 -5.81 6.09
CA VAL A 43 6.19 -6.61 5.33
C VAL A 43 5.85 -6.58 3.86
N ASP A 44 6.82 -6.23 3.02
CA ASP A 44 6.71 -6.16 1.56
C ASP A 44 7.62 -7.21 0.91
N ILE A 45 7.08 -8.01 0.01
CA ILE A 45 7.86 -8.92 -0.82
C ILE A 45 7.38 -8.91 -2.27
N SER A 46 8.27 -9.31 -3.17
CA SER A 46 7.90 -9.70 -4.52
C SER A 46 8.28 -11.15 -4.80
N LEU A 47 7.41 -11.85 -5.52
CA LEU A 47 7.62 -13.20 -6.01
C LEU A 47 7.62 -13.20 -7.52
N MET A 48 8.69 -13.67 -8.14
CA MET A 48 8.75 -13.96 -9.57
C MET A 48 8.49 -15.45 -9.78
N ILE A 49 7.41 -15.79 -10.47
CA ILE A 49 7.03 -17.16 -10.80
C ILE A 49 6.76 -17.22 -12.31
N ALA A 50 7.65 -17.85 -13.07
CA ALA A 50 7.65 -17.78 -14.52
C ALA A 50 6.46 -18.52 -15.17
N GLY A 51 5.80 -17.87 -16.14
CA GLY A 51 4.79 -18.51 -16.99
C GLY A 51 3.50 -18.89 -16.27
N ILE A 52 3.20 -18.23 -15.15
CA ILE A 52 2.13 -18.65 -14.26
C ILE A 52 0.79 -17.98 -14.55
N ASN A 53 -0.28 -18.75 -14.38
CA ASN A 53 -1.64 -18.24 -14.30
C ASN A 53 -1.89 -17.63 -12.92
N GLY A 54 -2.21 -16.34 -12.86
CA GLY A 54 -2.50 -15.61 -11.64
C GLY A 54 -3.64 -16.22 -10.81
N LEU A 55 -4.63 -16.89 -11.42
CA LEU A 55 -5.67 -17.63 -10.70
C LEU A 55 -5.10 -18.78 -9.85
N LYS A 56 -4.02 -19.42 -10.31
CA LYS A 56 -3.37 -20.47 -9.52
C LYS A 56 -2.64 -19.89 -8.31
N VAL A 57 -2.00 -18.73 -8.50
CA VAL A 57 -1.34 -17.99 -7.41
C VAL A 57 -2.38 -17.54 -6.40
N GLU A 58 -3.44 -16.86 -6.84
CA GLU A 58 -4.52 -16.38 -5.96
C GLU A 58 -5.17 -17.53 -5.16
N ARG A 59 -5.44 -18.68 -5.79
CA ARG A 59 -5.99 -19.84 -5.09
C ARG A 59 -5.05 -20.39 -4.02
N MET A 60 -3.75 -20.43 -4.28
CA MET A 60 -2.78 -20.87 -3.27
C MET A 60 -2.77 -19.91 -2.06
N PHE A 61 -2.86 -18.61 -2.32
CA PHE A 61 -2.98 -17.61 -1.27
C PHE A 61 -4.30 -17.78 -0.50
N GLU A 62 -5.41 -17.98 -1.21
CA GLU A 62 -6.72 -18.24 -0.62
C GLU A 62 -6.70 -19.43 0.34
N GLU A 63 -6.09 -20.56 -0.04
CA GLU A 63 -5.98 -21.74 0.83
C GLU A 63 -5.28 -21.40 2.15
N LEU A 64 -4.09 -20.80 2.10
CA LEU A 64 -3.34 -20.47 3.31
C LEU A 64 -4.02 -19.37 4.13
N LEU A 65 -4.51 -18.32 3.49
CA LEU A 65 -5.11 -17.19 4.18
C LEU A 65 -6.42 -17.60 4.86
N THR A 66 -7.20 -18.51 4.26
CA THR A 66 -8.38 -19.10 4.89
C THR A 66 -8.01 -19.92 6.13
N GLU A 67 -6.93 -20.71 6.08
CA GLU A 67 -6.40 -21.44 7.27
C GLU A 67 -5.99 -20.50 8.41
N MET A 68 -5.62 -19.26 8.06
CA MET A 68 -5.22 -18.21 9.00
C MET A 68 -6.37 -17.24 9.33
N GLU A 69 -7.61 -17.63 9.02
CA GLU A 69 -8.84 -16.87 9.31
C GLU A 69 -8.94 -15.52 8.57
N PHE A 70 -8.11 -15.29 7.55
CA PHE A 70 -8.30 -14.18 6.62
C PHE A 70 -9.40 -14.50 5.63
N GLN A 71 -10.29 -13.54 5.40
CA GLN A 71 -11.38 -13.64 4.44
C GLN A 71 -11.10 -12.76 3.23
N LEU A 72 -11.49 -13.23 2.04
CA LEU A 72 -11.36 -12.45 0.83
C LEU A 72 -12.32 -11.25 0.88
N SER A 73 -11.77 -10.05 1.06
CA SER A 73 -12.54 -8.80 1.14
C SER A 73 -12.84 -8.25 -0.26
N SER A 74 -11.89 -8.36 -1.18
CA SER A 74 -12.09 -7.96 -2.57
C SER A 74 -11.18 -8.74 -3.51
N SER A 75 -11.67 -9.03 -4.71
CA SER A 75 -10.84 -9.52 -5.80
C SER A 75 -11.36 -9.04 -7.15
N VAL A 76 -10.44 -8.61 -8.02
CA VAL A 76 -10.75 -8.32 -9.42
C VAL A 76 -11.15 -9.60 -10.17
N THR A 77 -10.64 -10.76 -9.77
CA THR A 77 -10.80 -12.04 -10.46
C THR A 77 -12.20 -12.66 -10.31
N ASN A 78 -13.05 -12.11 -9.43
CA ASN A 78 -14.44 -12.56 -9.29
C ASN A 78 -15.32 -12.25 -10.51
N SER A 79 -14.92 -11.28 -11.34
CA SER A 79 -15.64 -10.93 -12.57
C SER A 79 -15.19 -11.78 -13.78
N PRO A 80 -16.05 -12.05 -14.78
CA PRO A 80 -15.64 -12.77 -15.99
C PRO A 80 -14.45 -12.12 -16.72
N GLN A 81 -14.40 -10.79 -16.76
CA GLN A 81 -13.28 -10.05 -17.34
C GLN A 81 -12.02 -10.16 -16.48
N GLY A 82 -12.15 -10.09 -15.16
CA GLY A 82 -11.05 -10.26 -14.23
C GLY A 82 -10.42 -11.65 -14.29
N LYS A 83 -11.21 -12.72 -14.48
CA LYS A 83 -10.68 -14.08 -14.70
C LYS A 83 -9.75 -14.14 -15.92
N ARG A 84 -10.14 -13.51 -17.03
CA ARG A 84 -9.32 -13.44 -18.25
C ARG A 84 -8.02 -12.66 -18.04
N TRP A 85 -8.03 -11.65 -17.18
CA TRP A 85 -6.81 -10.93 -16.80
C TRP A 85 -5.93 -11.75 -15.87
N ALA A 86 -6.53 -12.45 -14.90
CA ALA A 86 -5.82 -13.35 -13.99
C ALA A 86 -5.16 -14.52 -14.73
N GLU A 87 -5.77 -15.04 -15.79
CA GLU A 87 -5.13 -16.01 -16.69
C GLU A 87 -3.85 -15.49 -17.33
N LYS A 88 -3.71 -14.17 -17.47
CA LYS A 88 -2.51 -13.45 -17.94
C LYS A 88 -1.66 -12.95 -16.76
N GLY A 89 -1.76 -13.58 -15.59
CA GLY A 89 -0.99 -13.19 -14.40
C GLY A 89 -1.47 -11.90 -13.72
N MET A 90 -2.49 -11.20 -14.24
CA MET A 90 -2.97 -9.97 -13.62
C MET A 90 -3.96 -10.25 -12.49
N ILE A 91 -3.53 -10.08 -11.25
CA ILE A 91 -4.36 -10.27 -10.06
C ILE A 91 -4.33 -9.04 -9.17
N LYS A 92 -5.44 -8.82 -8.47
CA LYS A 92 -5.52 -7.88 -7.37
C LYS A 92 -6.57 -8.39 -6.41
N SER A 93 -6.10 -8.79 -5.24
CA SER A 93 -6.97 -9.30 -4.20
C SER A 93 -6.50 -8.83 -2.84
N LEU A 94 -7.48 -8.60 -1.98
CA LEU A 94 -7.31 -8.10 -0.63
C LEU A 94 -8.02 -9.07 0.29
N TRP A 95 -7.31 -9.53 1.32
CA TRP A 95 -7.86 -10.36 2.38
C TRP A 95 -7.70 -9.67 3.71
N ASN A 96 -8.67 -9.85 4.61
CA ASN A 96 -8.66 -9.22 5.93
C ASN A 96 -9.06 -10.19 7.05
N ASN A 97 -8.57 -9.90 8.25
CA ASN A 97 -9.00 -10.49 9.50
C ASN A 97 -8.91 -9.39 10.57
N ASP A 98 -10.05 -8.91 11.05
CA ASP A 98 -10.15 -7.74 11.94
C ASP A 98 -9.36 -6.52 11.42
N ASP A 99 -8.27 -6.15 12.08
CA ASP A 99 -7.37 -5.02 11.77
C ASP A 99 -6.21 -5.40 10.83
N LYS A 100 -6.10 -6.68 10.45
CA LYS A 100 -5.02 -7.23 9.64
C LYS A 100 -5.45 -7.37 8.20
N TYR A 101 -4.52 -7.17 7.27
CA TYR A 101 -4.79 -7.41 5.86
C TYR A 101 -3.56 -7.84 5.06
N VAL A 102 -3.83 -8.56 3.97
CA VAL A 102 -2.85 -8.99 2.98
C VAL A 102 -3.32 -8.48 1.62
N ASP A 103 -2.45 -7.79 0.89
CA ASP A 103 -2.65 -7.40 -0.51
C ASP A 103 -1.74 -8.28 -1.39
N LEU A 104 -2.35 -8.97 -2.35
CA LEU A 104 -1.65 -9.66 -3.44
C LEU A 104 -1.98 -8.95 -4.74
N SER A 105 -0.96 -8.46 -5.43
CA SER A 105 -1.15 -7.72 -6.67
C SER A 105 -0.09 -7.96 -7.73
N ASN A 106 -0.54 -8.05 -8.97
CA ASN A 106 0.26 -7.98 -10.19
C ASN A 106 -0.63 -7.32 -11.24
N LEU A 107 -0.31 -6.09 -11.63
CA LEU A 107 -1.17 -5.29 -12.52
C LEU A 107 -0.62 -5.16 -13.94
N LEU A 108 0.47 -5.87 -14.26
CA LEU A 108 1.27 -5.58 -15.45
C LEU A 108 1.45 -6.76 -16.40
N ASN A 109 0.66 -7.82 -16.24
CA ASN A 109 0.79 -9.05 -17.03
C ASN A 109 2.26 -9.53 -17.01
N THR A 110 2.84 -9.51 -15.81
CA THR A 110 4.20 -9.98 -15.57
C THR A 110 4.16 -11.32 -14.85
N ASN A 111 5.33 -11.92 -14.66
CA ASN A 111 5.49 -13.07 -13.78
C ASN A 111 5.76 -12.67 -12.32
N CYS A 112 5.66 -11.37 -12.00
CA CYS A 112 6.06 -10.79 -10.72
C CYS A 112 4.82 -10.37 -9.90
N PHE A 113 4.69 -10.89 -8.70
CA PHE A 113 3.59 -10.62 -7.77
C PHE A 113 4.10 -9.89 -6.54
N ASN A 114 3.52 -8.73 -6.25
CA ASN A 114 3.73 -8.00 -5.02
C ASN A 114 2.81 -8.56 -3.94
N ILE A 115 3.37 -8.75 -2.75
CA ILE A 115 2.63 -9.11 -1.55
C ILE A 115 3.00 -8.14 -0.47
N ARG A 116 1.98 -7.67 0.21
CA ARG A 116 2.10 -6.69 1.27
C ARG A 116 1.23 -7.14 2.43
N ILE A 117 1.85 -7.25 3.59
CA ILE A 117 1.27 -7.87 4.79
C ILE A 117 1.26 -6.83 5.91
N TYR A 118 0.08 -6.60 6.48
CA TYR A 118 -0.15 -5.71 7.60
C TYR A 118 -0.75 -6.49 8.77
N THR A 119 -0.06 -6.44 9.91
CA THR A 119 -0.49 -7.10 11.14
C THR A 119 -0.19 -6.22 12.33
N SER A 120 -0.47 -6.69 13.54
CA SER A 120 -0.24 -5.92 14.76
C SER A 120 1.24 -5.94 15.22
N SER A 121 2.09 -6.83 14.68
CA SER A 121 3.53 -6.93 15.03
C SER A 121 4.42 -7.34 13.84
N VAL A 122 5.68 -6.88 13.79
CA VAL A 122 6.64 -7.31 12.73
C VAL A 122 6.84 -8.82 12.75
N ASP A 123 6.87 -9.42 13.93
CA ASP A 123 7.06 -10.86 14.11
C ASP A 123 5.89 -11.66 13.56
N GLU A 124 4.66 -11.18 13.76
CA GLU A 124 3.47 -11.77 13.16
C GLU A 124 3.54 -11.66 11.63
N SER A 125 3.79 -10.47 11.07
CA SER A 125 3.93 -10.30 9.61
C SER A 125 5.00 -11.25 9.02
N LYS A 126 6.12 -11.46 9.72
CA LYS A 126 7.17 -12.40 9.31
C LYS A 126 6.78 -13.89 9.45
N ASP A 127 5.91 -14.24 10.39
CA ASP A 127 5.37 -15.60 10.49
C ASP A 127 4.43 -15.90 9.31
N ILE A 128 3.53 -14.97 8.99
CA ILE A 128 2.66 -15.07 7.80
C ILE A 128 3.50 -15.19 6.53
N GLU A 129 4.48 -14.29 6.37
CA GLU A 129 5.42 -14.30 5.25
C GLU A 129 6.12 -15.66 5.11
N ARG A 130 6.64 -16.21 6.20
CA ARG A 130 7.35 -17.50 6.18
C ARG A 130 6.44 -18.64 5.73
N LYS A 131 5.20 -18.69 6.20
CA LYS A 131 4.21 -19.70 5.81
C LYS A 131 3.85 -19.57 4.32
N LEU A 132 3.62 -18.35 3.84
CA LEU A 132 3.37 -18.05 2.43
C LEU A 132 4.52 -18.49 1.53
N VAL A 133 5.73 -18.03 1.84
CA VAL A 133 6.94 -18.34 1.07
C VAL A 133 7.22 -19.84 1.06
N LYS A 134 6.98 -20.54 2.17
CA LYS A 134 7.08 -22.00 2.20
C LYS A 134 6.10 -22.67 1.25
N ARG A 135 4.82 -22.27 1.26
CA ARG A 135 3.79 -22.83 0.35
C ARG A 135 4.11 -22.56 -1.11
N VAL A 136 4.61 -21.36 -1.42
CA VAL A 136 5.07 -21.00 -2.77
C VAL A 136 6.27 -21.86 -3.17
N ALA A 137 7.26 -22.04 -2.31
CA ALA A 137 8.44 -22.86 -2.60
C ALA A 137 8.10 -24.33 -2.86
N GLU A 138 7.12 -24.87 -2.14
CA GLU A 138 6.62 -26.24 -2.33
C GLU A 138 5.90 -26.41 -3.67
N ALA A 139 5.14 -25.39 -4.10
CA ALA A 139 4.36 -25.43 -5.33
C ALA A 139 5.16 -25.02 -6.58
N TYR A 140 6.13 -24.11 -6.44
CA TYR A 140 6.94 -23.51 -7.49
C TYR A 140 8.42 -23.43 -7.07
N PRO A 141 9.17 -24.53 -7.13
CA PRO A 141 10.57 -24.58 -6.68
C PRO A 141 11.50 -23.57 -7.38
N GLU A 142 11.16 -23.16 -8.59
CA GLU A 142 11.90 -22.21 -9.42
C GLU A 142 11.58 -20.73 -9.15
N TYR A 143 10.75 -20.41 -8.15
CA TYR A 143 10.41 -19.03 -7.82
C TYR A 143 11.64 -18.21 -7.38
N ILE A 144 11.61 -16.91 -7.64
CA ILE A 144 12.58 -15.95 -7.12
C ILE A 144 11.87 -15.00 -6.16
N ARG A 145 12.44 -14.80 -4.97
CA ARG A 145 11.93 -13.87 -3.97
C ARG A 145 12.80 -12.63 -3.87
N TYR A 146 12.14 -11.48 -3.71
CA TYR A 146 12.76 -10.21 -3.39
C TYR A 146 12.16 -9.66 -2.10
N SER A 147 13.00 -9.14 -1.20
CA SER A 147 12.59 -8.59 0.11
C SER A 147 11.99 -7.18 0.04
N ASN A 148 11.63 -6.73 -1.16
CA ASN A 148 11.05 -5.43 -1.43
C ASN A 148 10.18 -5.51 -2.69
N LEU A 149 9.29 -4.52 -2.87
CA LEU A 149 8.40 -4.46 -4.03
C LEU A 149 9.20 -4.14 -5.30
N GLN A 150 9.36 -5.15 -6.16
CA GLN A 150 10.05 -5.10 -7.45
C GLN A 150 9.09 -5.09 -8.64
N CYS A 151 7.85 -5.55 -8.47
CA CYS A 151 6.90 -5.60 -9.57
C CYS A 151 6.35 -4.17 -9.80
N ARG A 152 6.84 -3.50 -10.84
CA ARG A 152 6.53 -2.11 -11.22
C ARG A 152 6.24 -1.98 -12.70
#